data_AF-A0A1B6F0V7-F1
#
_entry.id   AF-A0A1B6F0V7-F1
#
_cell.length_a   1.000
_cell.length_b   1.000
_cell.length_c   1.000
_cell.angle_alpha   90.00
_cell.angle_beta   90.00
_cell.angle_gamma   90.00
#
_symmetry.space_group_name_H-M   'P 1'
#
loop_
_entity.id
_entity.type
_entity.pdbx_description
1 polymer ?
#
loop_
_entity_poly.entity_id
_entity_poly.type
_entity_poly.pdbx_seq_one_letter_code
_entity_poly.pdbx_strand_id
1 'polypeptide(L)'
;SLTPYLHNPCLFEGCSPPVYEVAQEYLELVECYPCPTSYVRGHLFKLFHECLSLPSNSDLRNQLAKGPSISDFKAVVERLRAIYEPIHEGRQLWTQEYTSYDMELPPWICKPRVRMAPEEHIKKMEAVVSADTATV
;
A
#
# COMPACT_ATOMS: atom_id res chain seq x y z
N SER A 1 29.64 -3.63 -26.16
CA SER A 1 28.84 -4.36 -25.18
C SER A 1 27.95 -3.38 -24.45
N LEU A 2 26.70 -3.22 -24.90
CA LEU A 2 25.71 -2.33 -24.30
C LEU A 2 24.79 -3.20 -23.43
N THR A 3 24.86 -3.07 -22.11
CA THR A 3 23.96 -3.73 -21.16
C THR A 3 23.27 -2.67 -20.29
N PRO A 4 22.02 -2.91 -19.87
CA PRO A 4 20.97 -1.89 -19.81
C PRO A 4 20.87 -1.23 -18.44
N TYR A 5 21.00 0.09 -18.40
CA TYR A 5 20.75 0.95 -17.21
C TYR A 5 19.24 1.24 -16.99
N LEU A 6 18.33 0.37 -17.45
CA LEU A 6 16.90 0.70 -17.53
C LEU A 6 16.02 0.11 -16.42
N HIS A 7 16.59 -0.39 -15.33
CA HIS A 7 15.77 -0.84 -14.21
C HIS A 7 16.37 -0.35 -12.89
N ASN A 8 15.64 0.59 -12.29
CA ASN A 8 15.60 0.87 -10.85
C ASN A 8 16.61 1.92 -10.34
N PRO A 9 16.23 3.21 -10.38
CA PRO A 9 16.91 4.26 -9.62
C PRO A 9 16.89 4.05 -8.09
N CYS A 10 15.99 3.21 -7.57
CA CYS A 10 15.85 2.96 -6.13
C CYS A 10 16.75 1.82 -5.61
N LEU A 11 17.82 1.45 -6.32
CA LEU A 11 18.66 0.31 -5.94
C LEU A 11 19.47 0.53 -4.63
N PHE A 12 19.56 1.75 -4.09
CA PHE A 12 20.43 2.07 -2.93
C PHE A 12 19.85 2.98 -1.85
N GLU A 13 18.56 3.30 -1.84
CA GLU A 13 17.96 4.06 -0.74
C GLU A 13 17.24 3.11 0.19
N GLY A 14 17.83 2.81 1.34
CA GLY A 14 17.21 2.04 2.43
C GLY A 14 15.99 2.72 3.08
N CYS A 15 15.24 3.51 2.30
CA CYS A 15 14.08 4.29 2.71
C CYS A 15 12.87 3.74 1.98
N SER A 16 11.94 3.15 2.72
CA SER A 16 10.61 2.85 2.21
C SER A 16 9.85 4.16 1.98
N PRO A 17 9.50 4.53 0.72
CA PRO A 17 8.80 5.78 0.47
C PRO A 17 7.38 5.75 1.06
N PRO A 18 6.77 6.90 1.33
CA PRO A 18 5.37 6.96 1.71
C PRO A 18 4.44 6.42 0.62
N VAL A 19 3.39 5.70 1.03
CA VAL A 19 2.42 5.08 0.12
C VAL A 19 1.68 6.10 -0.76
N TYR A 20 1.54 7.34 -0.31
CA TYR A 20 0.88 8.40 -1.07
C TYR A 20 1.74 8.93 -2.23
N GLU A 21 3.06 8.95 -2.10
CA GLU A 21 3.97 9.35 -3.19
C GLU A 21 3.91 8.33 -4.32
N VAL A 22 4.04 7.05 -3.97
CA VAL A 22 3.93 5.93 -4.92
C VAL A 22 2.57 5.91 -5.62
N ALA A 23 1.50 6.26 -4.90
CA ALA A 23 0.16 6.34 -5.47
C ALA A 23 -0.02 7.53 -6.43
N GLN A 24 0.61 8.68 -6.14
CA GLN A 24 0.59 9.85 -7.01
C GLN A 24 1.29 9.53 -8.34
N GLU A 25 2.51 8.99 -8.28
CA GLU A 25 3.24 8.54 -9.48
C GLU A 25 2.44 7.52 -10.30
N TYR A 26 1.81 6.56 -9.62
CA TYR A 26 0.95 5.58 -10.28
C TYR A 26 -0.23 6.25 -11.01
N LEU A 27 -0.89 7.23 -10.39
CA LEU A 27 -2.02 7.92 -10.99
C LEU A 27 -1.61 8.83 -12.16
N GLU A 28 -0.42 9.41 -12.12
CA GLU A 28 0.17 10.13 -13.26
C GLU A 28 0.40 9.20 -14.46
N LEU A 29 0.92 7.99 -14.22
CA LEU A 29 1.08 6.97 -15.26
C LEU A 29 -0.26 6.54 -15.85
N VAL A 30 -1.31 6.41 -15.02
CA VAL A 30 -2.66 6.07 -15.47
C VAL A 30 -3.25 7.17 -16.36
N GLU A 31 -2.85 8.43 -16.18
CA GLU A 31 -3.25 9.52 -17.09
C GLU A 31 -2.54 9.42 -18.45
N CYS A 32 -1.27 9.04 -18.47
CA CYS A 32 -0.54 8.77 -19.72
C CYS A 32 -1.04 7.50 -20.42
N TYR A 33 -1.44 6.50 -19.65
CA TYR A 33 -1.87 5.18 -20.13
C TYR A 33 -3.21 4.79 -19.50
N PRO A 34 -4.34 5.26 -20.08
CA PRO A 34 -5.66 5.03 -19.52
C PRO A 34 -5.98 3.55 -19.37
N CYS A 35 -6.40 3.16 -18.17
CA CYS A 35 -6.87 1.82 -17.88
C CYS A 35 -8.22 1.86 -17.14
N PRO A 36 -8.97 0.74 -17.10
CA PRO A 36 -10.26 0.70 -16.42
C PRO A 36 -10.14 1.12 -14.95
N THR A 37 -11.05 1.98 -14.49
CA THR A 37 -11.05 2.50 -13.11
C THR A 37 -11.17 1.39 -12.06
N SER A 38 -11.76 0.25 -12.42
CA SER A 38 -11.82 -0.95 -11.57
C SER A 38 -10.43 -1.51 -11.22
N TYR A 39 -9.49 -1.49 -12.17
CA TYR A 39 -8.13 -1.97 -11.95
C TYR A 39 -7.36 -0.99 -11.07
N VAL A 40 -7.40 0.28 -11.42
CA VAL A 40 -6.79 1.37 -10.63
C VAL A 40 -7.26 1.31 -9.19
N ARG A 41 -8.58 1.21 -8.97
CA ARG A 41 -9.18 1.10 -7.64
C ARG A 41 -8.63 -0.10 -6.86
N GLY A 42 -8.54 -1.26 -7.50
CA GLY A 42 -7.98 -2.47 -6.90
C GLY A 42 -6.50 -2.31 -6.50
N HIS A 43 -5.70 -1.63 -7.32
CA HIS A 43 -4.30 -1.33 -7.01
C HIS A 43 -4.18 -0.37 -5.83
N LEU A 44 -4.99 0.69 -5.79
CA LEU A 44 -4.99 1.64 -4.67
C LEU A 44 -5.43 0.98 -3.36
N PHE A 45 -6.44 0.10 -3.36
CA PHE A 45 -6.81 -0.65 -2.16
C PHE A 45 -5.67 -1.54 -1.64
N LYS A 46 -4.88 -2.13 -2.55
CA LYS A 46 -3.72 -2.94 -2.16
C LYS A 46 -2.58 -2.08 -1.62
N LEU A 47 -2.37 -0.90 -2.18
CA LEU A 47 -1.30 0.02 -1.79
C LEU A 47 -1.59 0.66 -0.43
N PHE A 48 -2.82 1.13 -0.22
CA PHE A 48 -3.26 1.77 1.02
C PHE A 48 -3.95 0.82 1.99
N HIS A 49 -3.70 -0.49 1.90
CA HIS A 49 -4.42 -1.47 2.72
C HIS A 49 -4.33 -1.14 4.21
N GLU A 50 -3.13 -0.85 4.71
CA GLU A 50 -2.87 -0.49 6.10
C GLU A 50 -3.57 0.83 6.48
N CYS A 51 -3.38 1.88 5.68
CA CYS A 51 -4.04 3.18 5.91
C CYS A 51 -5.57 3.07 5.91
N LEU A 52 -6.18 2.37 4.94
CA LEU A 52 -7.64 2.30 4.80
C LEU A 52 -8.30 1.33 5.78
N SER A 53 -7.51 0.46 6.41
CA SER A 53 -7.95 -0.42 7.49
C SER A 53 -8.10 0.33 8.81
N LEU A 54 -7.44 1.48 8.97
CA LEU A 54 -7.61 2.33 10.14
C LEU A 54 -9.04 2.88 10.24
N PRO A 55 -9.68 2.81 11.42
CA PRO A 55 -11.03 3.34 11.62
C PRO A 55 -11.15 4.84 11.27
N SER A 56 -10.10 5.62 11.53
CA SER A 56 -10.05 7.06 11.25
C SER A 56 -10.18 7.39 9.76
N ASN A 57 -9.85 6.45 8.88
CA ASN A 57 -9.84 6.64 7.43
C ASN A 57 -11.01 5.92 6.74
N SER A 58 -12.04 5.55 7.51
CA SER A 58 -13.21 4.85 6.98
C SER A 58 -13.98 5.67 5.95
N ASP A 59 -13.97 7.00 6.06
CA ASP A 59 -14.53 7.91 5.06
C ASP A 59 -13.75 7.86 3.74
N LEU A 60 -12.41 7.86 3.81
CA LEU A 60 -11.52 7.76 2.65
C LEU A 60 -11.68 6.40 1.96
N ARG A 61 -11.82 5.32 2.74
CA ARG A 61 -12.10 3.98 2.21
C ARG A 61 -13.42 3.96 1.43
N ASN A 62 -14.46 4.59 1.97
CA ASN A 62 -15.76 4.68 1.32
C ASN A 62 -15.72 5.55 0.06
N GLN A 63 -14.97 6.66 0.08
CA GLN A 63 -14.76 7.52 -1.09
C GLN A 63 -14.04 6.74 -2.21
N LEU A 64 -12.97 6.01 -1.89
CA LEU A 64 -12.26 5.20 -2.87
C LEU A 64 -13.13 4.08 -3.46
N ALA A 65 -13.96 3.44 -2.62
CA ALA A 65 -14.88 2.38 -3.04
C ALA A 65 -15.95 2.87 -4.02
N LYS A 66 -16.51 4.07 -3.77
CA LYS A 66 -17.64 4.63 -4.53
C LYS A 66 -17.22 5.56 -5.67
N GLY A 67 -15.98 6.05 -5.66
CA GLY A 67 -15.46 7.01 -6.64
C GLY A 67 -15.53 6.48 -8.08
N PRO A 68 -16.24 7.14 -9.00
CA PRO A 68 -16.35 6.70 -10.39
C PRO A 68 -15.14 7.05 -11.27
N SER A 69 -14.32 8.03 -10.89
CA SER A 69 -13.30 8.61 -11.75
C SER A 69 -11.88 8.59 -11.14
N ILE A 70 -10.88 8.78 -12.01
CA ILE A 70 -9.47 8.96 -11.60
C ILE A 70 -9.32 10.22 -10.73
N SER A 71 -10.10 11.27 -10.99
CA SER A 71 -10.09 12.49 -10.17
C SER A 71 -10.53 12.21 -8.73
N ASP A 72 -11.52 11.33 -8.53
CA ASP A 72 -11.94 10.91 -7.18
C ASP A 72 -10.82 10.16 -6.47
N PHE A 73 -10.09 9.31 -7.19
CA PHE A 73 -8.94 8.58 -6.66
C PHE A 73 -7.81 9.52 -6.27
N LYS A 74 -7.47 10.50 -7.12
CA LYS A 74 -6.50 11.56 -6.81
C LYS A 74 -6.89 12.33 -5.56
N ALA A 75 -8.16 12.68 -5.40
CA ALA A 75 -8.64 13.37 -4.20
C ALA A 75 -8.45 12.53 -2.91
N VAL A 76 -8.67 11.22 -2.97
CA VAL A 76 -8.41 10.32 -1.83
C VAL A 76 -6.91 10.26 -1.52
N VAL A 77 -6.05 10.12 -2.54
CA VAL A 77 -4.60 10.10 -2.36
C VAL A 77 -4.10 11.40 -1.74
N GLU A 78 -4.60 12.54 -2.21
CA GLU A 78 -4.22 13.85 -1.69
C GLU A 78 -4.67 14.04 -0.23
N ARG A 79 -5.86 13.55 0.14
CA ARG A 79 -6.29 13.55 1.54
C ARG A 79 -5.43 12.68 2.43
N LEU A 80 -5.04 11.49 1.95
CA LEU A 80 -4.10 10.63 2.68
C LEU A 80 -2.75 11.33 2.86
N ARG A 81 -2.22 11.98 1.82
CA ARG A 81 -1.02 12.80 1.89
C ARG A 81 -1.15 13.90 2.95
N ALA A 82 -2.21 14.70 2.90
CA ALA A 82 -2.44 15.79 3.84
C ALA A 82 -2.53 15.33 5.32
N ILE A 83 -3.00 14.10 5.56
CA ILE A 83 -3.02 13.51 6.91
C ILE A 83 -1.62 13.05 7.34
N TYR A 84 -0.90 12.34 6.47
CA TYR A 84 0.30 11.59 6.85
C TYR A 84 1.61 12.31 6.58
N GLU A 85 1.68 13.25 5.64
CA GLU A 85 2.85 14.07 5.34
C GLU A 85 3.36 14.86 6.57
N PRO A 86 2.53 15.65 7.30
CA PRO A 86 3.02 16.35 8.49
C PRO A 86 3.47 15.40 9.61
N ILE A 87 2.92 14.18 9.66
CA ILE A 87 3.30 13.16 10.63
C ILE A 87 4.64 12.54 10.22
N HIS A 88 4.82 12.26 8.92
CA HIS A 88 6.03 11.71 8.36
C HIS A 88 7.23 12.66 8.51
N GLU A 89 7.02 13.97 8.30
CA GLU A 89 8.05 14.99 8.45
C GLU A 89 8.30 15.42 9.91
N GLY A 90 7.65 14.76 10.87
CA GLY A 90 7.82 15.02 12.31
C GLY A 90 7.21 16.35 12.78
N ARG A 91 6.38 17.01 11.97
CA ARG A 91 5.62 18.22 12.35
C ARG A 91 4.42 17.91 13.23
N GLN A 92 3.92 16.68 13.19
CA GLN A 92 2.81 16.20 14.00
C GLN A 92 3.12 14.82 14.59
N LEU A 93 2.69 14.59 15.83
CA LEU A 93 2.85 13.30 16.49
C LEU A 93 1.79 12.31 16.01
N TRP A 94 2.22 11.07 15.76
CA TRP A 94 1.32 9.95 15.56
C TRP A 94 0.75 9.49 16.91
N THR A 95 -0.56 9.53 17.05
CA THR A 95 -1.25 9.21 18.32
C THR A 95 -2.23 8.04 18.21
N GLN A 96 -2.37 7.45 17.02
CA GLN A 96 -3.32 6.37 16.81
C GLN A 96 -2.67 5.01 17.11
N GLU A 97 -3.42 4.13 17.76
CA GLU A 97 -3.01 2.74 17.91
C GLU A 97 -3.03 2.05 16.55
N TYR A 98 -1.92 1.39 16.23
CA TYR A 98 -1.74 0.64 15.00
C TYR A 98 -1.06 -0.68 15.32
N THR A 99 -1.78 -1.78 15.09
CA THR A 99 -1.26 -3.13 15.23
C THR A 99 -1.05 -3.71 13.84
N SER A 100 0.21 -3.87 13.43
CA SER A 100 0.57 -4.64 12.24
C SER A 100 1.16 -5.99 12.65
N TYR A 101 0.79 -7.03 11.92
CA TYR A 101 1.35 -8.37 12.11
C TYR A 101 2.81 -8.48 11.62
N ASP A 102 3.27 -7.58 10.74
CA ASP A 102 4.46 -7.83 9.90
C ASP A 102 5.65 -6.86 10.04
N MET A 103 5.63 -5.88 10.97
CA MET A 103 6.77 -5.04 11.45
C MET A 103 6.26 -3.66 11.91
N GLU A 104 7.02 -3.01 12.80
CA GLU A 104 6.78 -1.70 13.45
C GLU A 104 6.72 -0.48 12.50
N LEU A 105 6.67 -0.68 11.18
CA LEU A 105 6.63 0.45 10.24
C LEU A 105 5.26 1.13 10.27
N PRO A 106 5.22 2.48 10.22
CA PRO A 106 3.97 3.21 10.18
C PRO A 106 3.08 2.81 8.99
N PRO A 107 1.74 2.92 9.12
CA PRO A 107 0.80 2.45 8.11
C PRO A 107 0.94 3.15 6.75
N TRP A 108 1.49 4.38 6.72
CA TRP A 108 1.70 5.16 5.51
C TRP A 108 3.06 4.93 4.83
N ILE A 109 3.87 3.99 5.31
CA ILE A 109 5.17 3.66 4.72
C ILE A 109 5.03 2.40 3.85
N CYS A 110 5.55 2.45 2.62
CA CYS A 110 5.55 1.29 1.72
C CYS A 110 6.38 0.15 2.32
N LYS A 111 5.70 -0.89 2.78
CA LYS A 111 6.38 -2.11 3.21
C LYS A 111 6.93 -2.83 1.98
N PRO A 112 8.23 -3.19 1.96
CA PRO A 112 8.73 -4.11 0.95
C PRO A 112 7.89 -5.38 1.05
N ARG A 113 7.14 -5.72 0.00
CA ARG A 113 6.52 -7.04 -0.07
C ARG A 113 7.65 -8.03 -0.26
N VAL A 114 8.19 -8.55 0.84
CA VAL A 114 9.00 -9.76 0.80
C VAL A 114 8.06 -10.84 0.29
N ARG A 115 8.20 -11.18 -0.99
CA ARG A 115 7.54 -12.35 -1.52
C ARG A 115 8.18 -13.52 -0.80
N MET A 116 7.51 -14.07 0.22
CA MET A 116 7.87 -15.38 0.75
C MET A 116 8.04 -16.30 -0.46
N ALA A 117 9.13 -17.06 -0.50
CA ALA A 117 9.34 -18.00 -1.58
C ALA A 117 8.09 -18.90 -1.69
N PRO A 118 7.66 -19.31 -2.89
CA PRO A 118 6.46 -20.14 -3.05
C PRO A 118 6.43 -21.36 -2.10
N GLU A 119 7.60 -21.90 -1.80
CA GLU A 119 7.84 -23.00 -0.85
C GLU A 119 7.40 -22.68 0.59
N GLU A 120 7.63 -21.46 1.07
CA GLU A 120 7.21 -21.01 2.40
C GLU A 120 5.69 -20.78 2.46
N HIS A 121 5.08 -20.39 1.34
CA HIS A 121 3.63 -20.24 1.23
C HIS A 121 2.91 -21.59 1.27
N ILE A 122 3.48 -22.61 0.63
CA ILE A 122 2.98 -24.01 0.66
C ILE A 122 3.09 -24.56 2.07
N LYS A 123 4.24 -24.40 2.73
CA LYS A 123 4.45 -24.83 4.13
C LYS A 123 3.49 -24.17 5.12
N LYS A 124 3.17 -22.88 4.93
CA LYS A 124 2.21 -22.16 5.77
C LYS A 124 0.77 -22.62 5.53
N MET A 125 0.37 -22.93 4.29
CA MET A 125 -0.95 -23.51 4.01
C MET A 125 -1.09 -24.91 4.61
N GLU A 126 -0.03 -25.73 4.56
CA GLU A 126 0.00 -27.06 5.18
C GLU A 126 -0.10 -26.99 6.72
N ALA A 127 0.50 -25.97 7.35
CA ALA A 127 0.38 -25.75 8.80
C ALA A 127 -1.03 -25.34 9.24
N VAL A 128 -1.72 -24.50 8.44
CA VAL A 128 -3.10 -24.08 8.71
C VAL A 128 -4.08 -25.26 8.56
N VAL A 129 -3.90 -26.08 7.52
CA VAL A 129 -4.70 -27.30 7.32
C VAL A 129 -4.47 -28.34 8.43
N SER A 130 -3.23 -28.45 8.93
CA SER A 130 -2.91 -29.39 10.01
C SER A 130 -3.49 -28.97 11.37
N ALA A 131 -3.68 -27.66 11.61
CA ALA A 131 -4.30 -27.16 12.83
C ALA A 131 -5.82 -27.41 12.87
N ASP A 132 -6.50 -27.32 11.72
CA ASP A 132 -7.94 -27.59 11.61
C ASP A 132 -8.30 -29.08 11.72
N THR A 133 -7.34 -29.98 11.43
CA THR A 133 -7.60 -31.43 11.48
C THR A 133 -7.37 -32.04 12.88
N ALA A 134 -6.78 -31.28 13.82
CA ALA A 134 -6.49 -31.75 15.17
C ALA A 134 -7.63 -31.48 16.19
N THR A 135 -8.76 -30.93 15.74
CA THR A 135 -9.91 -30.61 16.61
C THR A 135 -11.19 -31.36 16.20
N VAL A 136 -11.05 -32.63 15.81
CA VAL A 136 -12.18 -33.58 15.69
C VAL A 136 -11.88 -34.82 16.51
#